data_AF-A0A7X3L8B9-F1
#
_entry.id   AF-A0A7X3L8B9-F1
#
_cell.length_a   1.000
_cell.length_b   1.000
_cell.length_c   1.000
_cell.angle_alpha   90.00
_cell.angle_beta   90.00
_cell.angle_gamma   90.00
#
_symmetry.space_group_name_H-M   'P 1'
#
loop_
_entity.id
_entity.type
_entity.pdbx_description
1 polymer ?
#
loop_
_entity_poly.entity_id
_entity_poly.type
_entity_poly.pdbx_seq_one_letter_code
_entity_poly.pdbx_strand_id
1 'polypeptide(L)' 'MDIRLNPRAERGWLVELDRCAVPFSSREEAERFVERLRQRLAAPHRLPLRDADGRLAPPLEQPAAALS' A
#
# COMPACT_ATOMS: atom_id res chain seq x y z
N MET A 1 -2.52 1.97 -11.01
CA MET A 1 -2.36 0.61 -10.49
C MET A 1 -3.72 -0.05 -10.52
N ASP A 2 -3.86 -1.13 -11.28
CA ASP A 2 -5.10 -1.91 -11.37
C ASP A 2 -5.07 -3.03 -10.31
N ILE A 3 -6.09 -3.09 -9.46
CA ILE A 3 -6.16 -4.05 -8.35
C ILE A 3 -7.40 -4.92 -8.56
N ARG A 4 -7.21 -6.22 -8.74
CA ARG A 4 -8.28 -7.20 -8.94
C ARG A 4 -8.26 -8.27 -7.88
N LEU A 5 -9.45 -8.76 -7.53
CA LEU A 5 -9.64 -9.84 -6.56
C LEU A 5 -10.28 -11.02 -7.28
N ASN A 6 -9.55 -12.12 -7.42
CA ASN A 6 -9.98 -13.28 -8.19
C ASN A 6 -10.01 -14.55 -7.32
N PRO A 7 -11.05 -15.40 -7.46
CA PRO A 7 -11.08 -16.68 -6.78
C PRO A 7 -10.03 -17.63 -7.39
N ARG A 8 -9.31 -18.36 -6.53
CA ARG A 8 -8.34 -19.39 -6.91
C ARG A 8 -9.02 -20.76 -6.90
N ALA A 9 -8.76 -21.59 -7.92
CA ALA A 9 -9.41 -22.89 -8.13
C ALA A 9 -9.37 -23.84 -6.90
N GLU A 10 -8.34 -23.74 -6.07
CA GLU A 10 -8.11 -24.60 -4.89
C GLU A 10 -8.61 -23.98 -3.58
N ARG A 11 -9.79 -23.35 -3.57
CA ARG A 11 -10.39 -22.71 -2.38
C ARG A 11 -9.52 -21.61 -1.76
N GLY A 12 -9.05 -20.68 -2.58
CA GLY A 12 -8.30 -19.51 -2.13
C GLY A 12 -8.68 -18.25 -2.90
N TRP A 13 -7.98 -17.16 -2.61
CA TRP A 13 -8.14 -15.87 -3.27
C TRP A 13 -6.81 -15.37 -3.80
N LEU A 14 -6.85 -14.62 -4.89
CA LEU A 14 -5.69 -14.03 -5.52
C LEU A 14 -5.95 -12.53 -5.69
N VAL A 15 -5.06 -11.72 -5.13
CA VAL A 15 -5.05 -10.27 -5.38
C VAL A 15 -4.04 -10.01 -6.49
N GLU A 16 -4.53 -9.59 -7.66
CA GLU A 16 -3.70 -9.21 -8.79
C GLU A 16 -3.47 -7.70 -8.79
N LEU A 17 -2.22 -7.32 -8.97
CA LEU A 17 -1.64 -5.99 -8.83
C LEU A 17 -0.78 -5.72 -10.06
N ASP A 18 -1.40 -5.36 -11.18
CA ASP A 18 -0.76 -5.26 -12.50
C ASP A 18 0.03 -6.53 -12.89
N ARG A 19 1.31 -6.64 -12.53
CA ARG A 19 2.20 -7.79 -12.81
C ARG A 19 2.46 -8.68 -11.59
N CYS A 20 1.98 -8.29 -10.41
CA CYS A 20 2.17 -9.04 -9.17
C CYS A 20 0.88 -9.76 -8.79
N ALA A 21 0.99 -10.97 -8.26
CA ALA A 21 -0.16 -11.73 -7.78
C ALA A 21 0.13 -12.22 -6.35
N VAL A 22 -0.75 -11.91 -5.41
CA VAL A 22 -0.59 -12.23 -3.99
C VAL A 22 -1.68 -13.21 -3.57
N PRO A 23 -1.33 -14.46 -3.22
CA PRO A 23 -2.30 -15.46 -2.82
C PRO A 23 -2.75 -15.26 -1.36
N PHE A 24 -4.02 -15.56 -1.09
CA PHE A 24 -4.66 -15.53 0.22
C PHE A 24 -5.52 -16.77 0.42
N SER A 25 -5.67 -17.20 1.68
CA SER A 25 -6.50 -18.34 2.05
C SER A 25 -7.99 -18.00 2.11
N SER A 26 -8.32 -16.73 2.40
CA SER A 26 -9.70 -16.26 2.60
C SER A 26 -9.97 -14.93 1.90
N ARG A 27 -11.24 -14.70 1.56
CA ARG A 27 -11.70 -13.48 0.90
C ARG A 27 -11.47 -12.25 1.78
N GLU A 28 -11.80 -12.36 3.05
CA GLU A 28 -11.72 -11.27 4.02
C GLU A 28 -10.28 -10.77 4.21
N GLU A 29 -9.29 -11.67 4.20
CA GLU A 29 -7.87 -11.29 4.26
C GLU A 29 -7.42 -10.56 3.01
N ALA A 30 -7.84 -11.05 1.83
CA ALA A 30 -7.56 -10.42 0.56
C ALA A 30 -8.18 -9.01 0.48
N GLU A 31 -9.44 -8.84 0.92
CA GLU A 31 -10.12 -7.55 0.97
C GLU A 31 -9.45 -6.57 1.93
N ARG A 32 -9.08 -6.99 3.15
CA ARG A 32 -8.32 -6.16 4.10
C ARG A 32 -6.95 -5.75 3.56
N PHE A 33 -6.30 -6.63 2.81
CA PHE A 33 -5.05 -6.29 2.13
C PHE A 33 -5.26 -5.20 1.08
N VAL A 34 -6.28 -5.36 0.22
CA VAL A 34 -6.63 -4.37 -0.81
C VAL A 34 -6.99 -3.02 -0.18
N GLU A 35 -7.77 -3.00 0.89
CA GLU A 35 -8.13 -1.75 1.58
C GLU A 35 -6.90 -0.98 2.08
N ARG A 36 -6.00 -1.66 2.80
CA ARG A 36 -4.74 -1.06 3.27
C ARG A 36 -3.86 -0.59 2.12
N LEU A 37 -3.80 -1.35 1.03
CA LEU A 37 -3.03 -0.96 -0.14
C LEU A 37 -3.59 0.31 -0.78
N ARG A 38 -4.92 0.40 -0.93
CA ARG A 38 -5.58 1.60 -1.47
C ARG A 38 -5.36 2.80 -0.57
N GLN A 39 -5.44 2.65 0.74
CA GLN A 39 -5.13 3.72 1.70
C GLN A 39 -3.68 4.19 1.56
N ARG A 40 -2.73 3.26 1.42
CA ARG A 40 -1.31 3.62 1.22
C ARG A 40 -1.06 4.34 -0.10
N LEU A 41 -1.70 3.92 -1.19
CA LEU A 41 -1.58 4.57 -2.49
C LEU A 41 -2.24 5.96 -2.52
N ALA A 42 -3.33 6.12 -1.76
CA ALA A 42 -4.02 7.40 -1.63
C ALA A 42 -3.36 8.32 -0.58
N ALA A 43 -2.48 7.79 0.26
CA ALA A 43 -1.80 8.58 1.27
C ALA A 43 -0.95 9.66 0.60
N PRO A 44 -0.98 10.92 1.08
CA PRO A 44 -0.14 11.98 0.56
C PRO A 44 1.33 11.63 0.83
N HIS A 45 2.01 11.12 -0.20
CA HIS A 45 3.44 10.88 -0.15
C HIS A 45 4.16 12.23 -0.20
N ARG A 46 4.65 12.70 0.95
CA ARG A 46 5.58 13.83 0.96
C ARG A 46 6.86 13.40 0.29
N LEU A 47 7.16 14.00 -0.86
CA LEU A 47 8.48 13.91 -1.44
C LEU A 47 9.47 14.53 -0.44
N PRO A 48 10.60 13.88 -0.15
CA PRO A 48 11.65 14.51 0.64
C PRO A 48 12.05 15.81 -0.08
N LEU A 49 11.95 16.93 0.63
CA LEU A 49 12.46 18.19 0.08
C LEU A 49 13.94 17.98 -0.22
N ARG A 50 14.38 18.39 -1.40
CA ARG A 50 15.81 18.50 -1.67
C ARG A 50 16.29 19.81 -1.07
N ASP A 51 17.44 19.78 -0.41
CA ASP A 51 18.12 21.02 -0.01
C ASP A 51 18.68 21.73 -1.26
N ALA A 52 19.21 22.95 -1.07
CA ALA A 52 19.75 23.78 -2.16
C ALA A 52 20.92 23.08 -2.91
N ASP A 53 21.59 22.14 -2.24
CA ASP A 53 22.68 21.32 -2.78
C ASP A 53 22.19 20.01 -3.42
N GLY A 54 20.87 19.82 -3.54
CA GLY A 54 20.26 18.68 -4.23
C GLY A 54 20.30 17.36 -3.45
N ARG A 55 20.75 17.37 -2.20
CA ARG A 55 20.72 16.21 -1.29
C ARG A 55 19.29 16.03 -0.80
N LEU A 56 18.91 14.77 -0.55
CA LEU A 56 17.66 14.47 0.12
C LEU A 56 17.74 15.06 1.53
N ALA A 57 16.93 16.06 1.85
CA ALA A 57 16.83 16.53 3.22
C ALA A 57 16.38 15.34 4.09
N PRO A 58 16.95 15.18 5.30
CA PRO A 58 16.48 14.15 6.22
C PRO A 58 14.96 14.32 6.40
N PRO A 59 14.19 13.21 6.49
CA PRO A 59 12.76 13.31 6.68
C PRO A 59 12.52 14.16 7.93
N LEU A 60 11.86 15.31 7.77
CA LEU A 60 11.25 15.98 8.92
C LEU A 60 10.20 15.00 9.42
N GLU A 61 10.54 14.28 10.49
CA GLU A 61 9.68 13.33 11.18
C GLU A 61 8.28 13.94 11.25
N GLN A 62 7.34 13.35 10.50
CA GLN A 62 5.95 13.75 10.63
C GLN A 62 5.57 13.39 12.06
N PRO A 63 5.09 14.32 12.90
CA PRO A 63 4.68 13.97 14.24
C PRO A 63 3.59 12.90 14.08
N ALA A 64 3.87 11.71 14.59
CA ALA A 64 2.87 10.69 14.78
C ALA A 64 1.72 11.38 15.51
N ALA A 65 0.56 11.46 14.84
CA ALA A 65 -0.63 12.00 15.44
C ALA A 65 -0.81 11.28 16.78
N ALA A 66 -0.54 12.00 17.87
CA ALA A 66 -0.82 11.55 19.21
C ALA A 66 -2.34 11.39 19.28
N LEU A 67 -2.80 10.15 19.18
CA LEU A 67 -4.14 9.77 19.59
C LEU A 67 -4.20 10.02 21.10
N SER A 68 -5.01 11.00 21.50
CA SER A 68 -5.40 11.29 22.89
C SER A 68 -6.32 10.22 23.44
#